data_AF-A0A9E1W7Z5-F1
#
_entry.id   AF-A0A9E1W7Z5-F1
#
_cell.length_a   1.000
_cell.length_b   1.000
_cell.length_c   1.000
_cell.angle_alpha   90.00
_cell.angle_beta   90.00
_cell.angle_gamma   90.00
#
_symmetry.space_group_name_H-M   'P 1'
#
loop_
_entity.id
_entity.type
_entity.pdbx_description
1 polymer ?
#
loop_
_entity_poly.entity_id
_entity_poly.type
_entity_poly.pdbx_seq_one_letter_code
_entity_poly.pdbx_strand_id
1 'polypeptide(L)'
;MSRHVRRPAFSRSAKAAASLIFVVLVAASCSSDGFPESYTDQVQTLDNGTEVSLVEMNWLEGCTVGLADSDLANDANNICACSYAEVSGPDGIAFDEFVDLNNELKGDPNALGTEESMTPAERRLLDIVRGCIAGS
;
A
#
# COMPACT_ATOMS: atom_id res chain seq x y z
N MET A 1 16.79 -61.43 -38.12
CA MET A 1 17.41 -60.89 -36.89
C MET A 1 16.99 -59.43 -36.74
N SER A 2 16.00 -59.13 -35.89
CA SER A 2 15.48 -57.76 -35.70
C SER A 2 16.28 -57.02 -34.62
N ARG A 3 16.81 -55.84 -34.94
CA ARG A 3 17.50 -54.95 -33.99
C ARG A 3 16.46 -54.11 -33.23
N HIS A 4 16.42 -54.24 -31.90
CA HIS A 4 15.69 -53.32 -31.04
C HIS A 4 16.48 -52.03 -30.81
N VAL A 5 15.89 -50.91 -31.22
CA VAL A 5 16.38 -49.55 -30.91
C VAL A 5 16.04 -49.22 -29.46
N ARG A 6 17.06 -48.98 -28.61
CA ARG A 6 16.87 -48.47 -27.24
C ARG A 6 16.47 -46.99 -27.31
N ARG A 7 15.30 -46.65 -26.76
CA ARG A 7 14.89 -45.26 -26.53
C ARG A 7 15.63 -44.70 -25.30
N PRO A 8 16.06 -43.41 -25.31
CA PRO A 8 16.81 -42.84 -24.19
C PRO A 8 15.90 -42.57 -22.98
N ALA A 9 16.38 -42.89 -21.78
CA ALA A 9 15.70 -42.65 -20.50
C ALA A 9 15.76 -41.18 -20.04
N PHE A 10 15.68 -40.22 -20.96
CA PHE A 10 15.86 -38.79 -20.66
C PHE A 10 14.56 -38.02 -20.36
N SER A 11 13.39 -38.65 -20.47
CA SER A 11 12.10 -37.92 -20.40
C SER A 11 11.60 -37.64 -18.98
N ARG A 12 12.11 -38.32 -17.95
CA ARG A 12 11.65 -38.13 -16.56
C ARG A 12 12.40 -37.01 -15.85
N SER A 13 13.71 -36.92 -16.04
CA SER A 13 14.56 -35.92 -15.38
C SER A 13 14.29 -34.49 -15.89
N ALA A 14 13.99 -34.34 -17.18
CA ALA A 14 13.67 -33.04 -17.78
C ALA A 14 12.35 -32.45 -17.24
N LYS A 15 11.35 -33.30 -16.97
CA LYS A 15 10.07 -32.86 -16.38
C LYS A 15 10.22 -32.41 -14.93
N ALA A 16 11.04 -33.11 -14.14
CA ALA A 16 11.31 -32.73 -12.76
C ALA A 16 12.05 -31.37 -12.68
N ALA A 17 13.03 -31.14 -13.56
CA ALA A 17 13.74 -29.86 -13.63
C ALA A 17 12.81 -28.69 -14.05
N ALA A 18 11.96 -28.90 -15.05
CA ALA A 18 11.00 -27.89 -15.50
C ALA A 18 9.97 -27.54 -14.40
N SER A 19 9.51 -28.54 -13.63
CA SER A 19 8.58 -28.33 -12.53
C SER A 19 9.21 -27.56 -11.36
N LEU A 20 10.50 -27.79 -11.08
CA LEU A 20 11.24 -27.06 -10.04
C LEU A 20 11.47 -25.60 -10.42
N ILE A 21 11.82 -25.33 -11.68
CA ILE A 21 11.98 -23.96 -12.20
C ILE A 21 10.64 -23.21 -12.11
N PHE A 22 9.52 -23.85 -12.45
CA PHE A 22 8.20 -23.23 -12.36
C PHE A 22 7.83 -22.88 -10.91
N VAL A 23 8.12 -23.74 -9.95
CA VAL A 23 7.88 -23.47 -8.52
C VAL A 23 8.75 -22.32 -8.00
N VAL A 24 10.02 -22.24 -8.42
CA VAL A 24 10.92 -21.13 -8.06
C VAL A 24 10.44 -19.81 -8.65
N LEU A 25 9.95 -19.81 -9.89
CA LEU A 25 9.41 -18.61 -10.54
C LEU A 25 8.12 -18.12 -9.87
N VAL A 26 7.23 -19.03 -9.44
CA VAL A 26 6.01 -18.67 -8.70
C VAL A 26 6.33 -18.15 -7.29
N ALA A 27 7.35 -18.71 -6.62
CA ALA A 27 7.76 -18.23 -5.31
C ALA A 27 8.43 -16.84 -5.37
N ALA A 28 9.18 -16.55 -6.44
CA ALA A 28 9.81 -15.25 -6.65
C ALA A 28 8.79 -14.15 -7.02
N SER A 29 7.68 -14.49 -7.68
CA SER A 29 6.60 -13.53 -7.96
C SER A 29 5.72 -13.17 -6.76
N CYS A 30 5.96 -13.80 -5.61
CA CYS A 30 5.28 -13.50 -4.35
C CYS A 30 6.23 -12.88 -3.31
N SER A 31 7.41 -12.38 -3.70
CA SER A 31 8.09 -11.40 -2.85
C SER A 31 7.24 -10.14 -2.86
N SER A 32 6.33 -10.03 -1.90
CA SER A 32 5.77 -8.73 -1.50
C SER A 32 6.94 -7.76 -1.44
N ASP A 33 6.85 -6.64 -2.16
CA ASP A 33 7.89 -5.61 -2.29
C ASP A 33 8.24 -4.92 -0.94
N GLY A 34 7.91 -5.56 0.18
CA GLY A 34 8.08 -5.05 1.53
C GLY A 34 6.97 -4.09 1.91
N PHE A 35 7.06 -3.59 3.14
CA PHE A 35 6.32 -2.39 3.52
C PHE A 35 7.00 -1.18 2.86
N PRO A 36 6.24 -0.17 2.43
CA PRO A 36 6.82 1.01 1.82
C PRO A 36 7.75 1.73 2.80
N GLU A 37 8.89 2.24 2.29
CA GLU A 37 9.88 2.99 3.08
C GLU A 37 9.77 4.52 2.91
N SER A 38 8.91 5.00 2.01
CA SER A 38 8.62 6.42 1.82
C SER A 38 7.25 6.65 1.15
N TYR A 39 6.78 7.90 1.13
CA TYR A 39 5.55 8.28 0.41
C TYR A 39 5.61 8.07 -1.11
N THR A 40 6.80 7.96 -1.68
CA THR A 40 7.02 7.75 -3.12
C THR A 40 7.49 6.34 -3.44
N ASP A 41 7.39 5.42 -2.48
CA ASP A 41 7.80 4.04 -2.67
C ASP A 41 6.72 3.21 -3.37
N GLN A 42 7.14 2.17 -4.09
CA GLN A 42 6.26 1.21 -4.76
C GLN A 42 5.22 1.88 -5.67
N VAL A 43 5.67 2.79 -6.53
CA VAL A 43 4.82 3.53 -7.48
C VAL A 43 4.22 2.58 -8.51
N GLN A 44 2.91 2.69 -8.71
CA GLN A 44 2.16 1.98 -9.73
C GLN A 44 1.61 2.97 -10.76
N THR A 45 1.61 2.56 -12.03
CA THR A 45 0.99 3.32 -13.11
C THR A 45 -0.43 2.79 -13.32
N LEU A 46 -1.43 3.64 -13.11
CA LEU A 46 -2.84 3.35 -13.37
C LEU A 46 -3.11 3.29 -14.89
N ASP A 47 -4.24 2.69 -15.28
CA ASP A 47 -4.65 2.56 -16.69
C ASP A 47 -4.73 3.90 -17.44
N ASN A 48 -4.95 5.01 -16.71
CA ASN A 48 -5.00 6.36 -17.25
C ASN A 48 -3.61 7.04 -17.38
N GLY A 49 -2.53 6.33 -17.04
CA GLY A 49 -1.16 6.84 -17.05
C GLY A 49 -0.73 7.63 -15.81
N THR A 50 -1.60 7.72 -14.79
CA THR A 50 -1.26 8.38 -13.52
C THR A 50 -0.35 7.48 -12.69
N GLU A 51 0.71 8.04 -12.12
CA GLU A 51 1.58 7.36 -11.16
C GLU A 51 1.07 7.62 -9.74
N VAL A 52 0.88 6.55 -8.96
CA VAL A 52 0.39 6.60 -7.57
C VAL A 52 1.22 5.64 -6.72
N SER A 53 1.68 6.09 -5.55
CA SER A 53 2.42 5.24 -4.62
C SER A 53 1.51 4.25 -3.88
N LEU A 54 2.08 3.15 -3.38
CA LEU A 54 1.29 2.20 -2.60
C LEU A 54 0.67 2.83 -1.35
N VAL A 55 1.36 3.78 -0.72
CA VAL A 55 0.87 4.50 0.46
C VAL A 55 -0.37 5.33 0.10
N GLU A 56 -0.31 6.06 -1.01
CA GLU A 56 -1.43 6.87 -1.51
C GLU A 56 -2.65 6.01 -1.84
N MET A 57 -2.45 4.91 -2.58
CA MET A 57 -3.54 3.98 -2.89
C MET A 57 -4.20 3.45 -1.64
N ASN A 58 -3.41 2.94 -0.69
CA ASN A 58 -3.95 2.38 0.55
C ASN A 58 -4.71 3.43 1.38
N TRP A 59 -4.22 4.67 1.41
CA TRP A 59 -4.90 5.77 2.10
C TRP A 59 -6.26 6.08 1.47
N LEU A 60 -6.29 6.30 0.16
CA LEU A 60 -7.52 6.65 -0.56
C LEU A 60 -8.54 5.51 -0.59
N GLU A 61 -8.07 4.26 -0.72
CA GLU A 61 -8.93 3.07 -0.65
C GLU A 61 -9.57 2.92 0.73
N GLY A 62 -8.79 3.13 1.80
CA GLY A 62 -9.29 3.10 3.18
C GLY A 62 -10.45 4.08 3.41
N CYS A 63 -10.40 5.25 2.78
CA CYS A 63 -11.48 6.23 2.86
C CYS A 63 -12.73 5.83 2.05
N THR A 64 -12.54 5.29 0.85
CA THR A 64 -13.64 4.93 -0.05
C THR A 64 -14.48 3.79 0.53
N VAL A 65 -13.84 2.77 1.11
CA VAL A 65 -14.52 1.60 1.68
C VAL A 65 -15.43 1.96 2.87
N GLY A 66 -15.06 2.98 3.64
CA GLY A 66 -15.85 3.41 4.80
C GLY A 66 -17.17 4.11 4.45
N LEU A 67 -17.31 4.62 3.21
CA LEU A 67 -18.33 5.62 2.88
C LEU A 67 -19.10 5.38 1.58
N ALA A 68 -18.88 4.24 0.92
CA ALA A 68 -19.37 3.94 -0.44
C ALA A 68 -20.88 4.18 -0.69
N ASP A 69 -21.72 4.23 0.34
CA ASP A 69 -23.18 4.38 0.25
C ASP A 69 -23.74 5.61 1.00
N SER A 70 -22.92 6.65 1.25
CA SER A 70 -23.38 7.84 1.98
C SER A 70 -23.39 9.11 1.11
N ASP A 71 -24.32 10.02 1.39
CA ASP A 71 -24.32 11.38 0.83
C ASP A 71 -23.03 12.16 1.21
N LEU A 72 -22.29 11.67 2.21
CA LEU A 72 -21.02 12.19 2.71
C LEU A 72 -19.80 11.65 1.95
N ALA A 73 -19.98 10.69 1.04
CA ALA A 73 -18.88 10.01 0.36
C ALA A 73 -17.98 10.98 -0.42
N ASN A 74 -18.59 11.95 -1.12
CA ASN A 74 -17.83 12.92 -1.91
C ASN A 74 -16.98 13.83 -1.02
N ASP A 75 -17.57 14.39 0.04
CA ASP A 75 -16.88 15.31 0.96
C ASP A 75 -15.71 14.61 1.65
N ALA A 76 -15.93 13.39 2.12
CA ALA A 76 -14.89 12.62 2.77
C ALA A 76 -13.80 12.14 1.82
N ASN A 77 -14.14 11.76 0.58
CA ASN A 77 -13.15 11.45 -0.44
C ASN A 77 -12.26 12.67 -0.73
N ASN A 78 -12.86 13.87 -0.80
CA ASN A 78 -12.14 15.12 -0.96
C ASN A 78 -11.25 15.43 0.25
N ILE A 79 -11.75 15.23 1.47
CA ILE A 79 -10.97 15.38 2.70
C ILE A 79 -9.78 14.43 2.71
N CYS A 80 -9.96 13.17 2.31
CA CYS A 80 -8.88 12.19 2.28
C CYS A 80 -7.82 12.49 1.23
N ALA A 81 -8.23 12.92 0.03
CA ALA A 81 -7.31 13.35 -1.01
C ALA A 81 -6.51 14.58 -0.57
N CYS A 82 -7.19 15.57 0.01
CA CYS A 82 -6.54 16.75 0.57
C CYS A 82 -5.57 16.39 1.70
N SER A 83 -6.01 15.58 2.66
CA SER A 83 -5.19 15.25 3.82
C SER A 83 -3.96 14.45 3.43
N TYR A 84 -4.07 13.54 2.45
CA TYR A 84 -2.91 12.80 1.95
C TYR A 84 -1.87 13.72 1.31
N ALA A 85 -2.31 14.65 0.45
CA ALA A 85 -1.43 15.60 -0.22
C ALA A 85 -0.66 16.47 0.79
N GLU A 86 -1.32 16.89 1.87
CA GLU A 86 -0.70 17.67 2.93
C GLU A 86 0.20 16.84 3.85
N VAL A 87 -0.21 15.61 4.21
CA VAL A 87 0.57 14.68 5.03
C VAL A 87 1.86 14.27 4.34
N SER A 88 1.81 13.97 3.04
CA SER A 88 2.97 13.58 2.23
C SER A 88 3.79 14.76 1.70
N GLY A 89 3.31 15.99 1.91
CA GLY A 89 3.92 17.21 1.40
C GLY A 89 5.20 17.63 2.14
N PRO A 90 5.92 18.66 1.64
CA PRO A 90 7.18 19.13 2.23
C PRO A 90 7.08 19.59 3.68
N ASP A 91 5.93 20.18 4.05
CA ASP A 91 5.60 20.61 5.41
C ASP A 91 4.71 19.59 6.14
N GLY A 92 4.63 18.36 5.62
CA GLY A 92 3.78 17.30 6.11
C GLY A 92 4.31 16.59 7.35
N ILE A 93 4.01 15.29 7.47
CA ILE A 93 4.48 14.44 8.57
C ILE A 93 5.62 13.58 8.02
N ALA A 94 6.73 13.48 8.76
CA ALA A 94 7.83 12.61 8.36
C ALA A 94 7.35 11.16 8.21
N PHE A 95 7.89 10.42 7.24
CA PHE A 95 7.32 9.12 6.89
C PHE A 95 7.39 8.10 8.03
N ASP A 96 8.46 8.11 8.83
CA ASP A 96 8.61 7.30 10.03
C ASP A 96 7.57 7.66 11.10
N GLU A 97 7.37 8.96 11.37
CA GLU A 97 6.32 9.43 12.28
C GLU A 97 4.90 9.06 11.79
N PHE A 98 4.68 9.09 10.48
CA PHE A 98 3.42 8.65 9.87
C PHE A 98 3.19 7.15 10.08
N VAL A 99 4.23 6.31 9.92
CA VAL A 99 4.13 4.87 10.15
C VAL A 99 3.80 4.60 11.62
N ASP A 100 4.44 5.29 12.55
CA ASP A 100 4.17 5.17 13.98
C ASP A 100 2.72 5.55 14.30
N LEU A 101 2.26 6.71 13.80
CA LEU A 101 0.89 7.19 13.97
C LEU A 101 -0.14 6.22 13.39
N ASN A 102 0.11 5.69 12.19
CA ASN A 102 -0.76 4.71 11.56
C ASN A 102 -0.83 3.40 12.36
N ASN A 103 0.28 2.95 12.94
CA ASN A 103 0.33 1.75 13.78
C ASN A 103 -0.45 1.94 15.09
N GLU A 104 -0.34 3.12 15.72
CA GLU A 104 -1.11 3.50 16.91
C GLU A 104 -2.60 3.51 16.60
N LEU A 105 -3.03 4.22 15.56
CA LEU A 105 -4.44 4.34 15.15
C LEU A 105 -5.05 3.01 14.69
N LYS A 106 -4.25 2.15 14.08
CA LYS A 106 -4.68 0.79 13.72
C LYS A 106 -4.92 -0.08 14.97
N GLY A 107 -4.14 0.11 16.02
CA GLY A 107 -4.29 -0.60 17.29
C GLY A 107 -5.45 -0.10 18.13
N ASP A 108 -5.66 1.22 18.15
CA ASP A 108 -6.78 1.89 18.80
C ASP A 108 -7.16 3.15 18.01
N PRO A 109 -8.35 3.19 17.37
CA PRO A 109 -8.82 4.39 16.68
C PRO A 109 -8.98 5.63 17.56
N ASN A 110 -8.93 5.48 18.89
CA ASN A 110 -8.94 6.56 19.88
C ASN A 110 -7.56 6.85 20.46
N ALA A 111 -6.48 6.31 19.86
CA ALA A 111 -5.11 6.47 20.34
C ALA A 111 -4.62 7.93 20.35
N LEU A 112 -5.29 8.82 19.60
CA LEU A 112 -4.93 10.24 19.56
C LEU A 112 -4.91 10.83 20.98
N GLY A 113 -3.78 11.45 21.33
CA GLY A 113 -3.65 12.19 22.57
C GLY A 113 -4.72 13.27 22.76
N THR A 114 -4.95 13.67 24.00
CA THR A 114 -5.70 14.90 24.30
C THR A 114 -4.91 16.13 23.85
N GLU A 115 -5.54 17.31 23.73
CA GLU A 115 -4.85 18.53 23.24
C GLU A 115 -3.53 18.84 23.97
N GLU A 116 -3.45 18.50 25.26
CA GLU A 116 -2.28 18.71 26.12
C GLU A 116 -1.20 17.61 25.95
N SER A 117 -1.56 16.43 25.44
CA SER A 117 -0.68 15.25 25.37
C SER A 117 -0.34 14.82 23.95
N MET A 118 -0.91 15.45 22.92
CA MET A 118 -0.58 15.13 21.52
C MET A 118 0.89 15.36 21.21
N THR A 119 1.47 14.42 20.50
CA THR A 119 2.74 14.55 19.81
C THR A 119 2.64 15.61 18.70
N PRO A 120 3.79 16.14 18.23
CA PRO A 120 3.81 17.03 17.07
C PRO A 120 3.14 16.43 15.83
N ALA A 121 3.34 15.14 15.57
CA ALA A 121 2.76 14.44 14.43
C ALA A 121 1.23 14.31 14.53
N GLU A 122 0.70 13.94 15.70
CA GLU A 122 -0.75 13.90 15.94
C GLU A 122 -1.40 15.27 15.77
N ARG A 123 -0.77 16.31 16.33
CA ARG A 123 -1.24 17.69 16.18
C ARG A 123 -1.22 18.13 14.73
N ARG A 124 -0.14 17.80 13.99
CA ARG A 124 -0.03 18.10 12.56
C ARG A 124 -1.10 17.39 11.75
N LEU A 125 -1.37 16.11 12.02
CA LEU A 125 -2.44 15.36 11.36
C LEU A 125 -3.80 16.03 11.59
N LEU A 126 -4.10 16.40 12.84
CA LEU A 126 -5.36 17.08 13.15
C LEU A 126 -5.50 18.45 12.50
N ASP A 127 -4.43 19.24 12.47
CA ASP A 127 -4.43 20.54 11.81
C ASP A 127 -4.64 20.40 10.29
N ILE A 128 -4.01 19.40 9.67
CA ILE A 128 -4.20 19.07 8.25
C ILE A 128 -5.66 18.70 7.98
N VAL A 129 -6.21 17.74 8.74
CA VAL A 129 -7.59 17.27 8.54
C VAL A 129 -8.59 18.40 8.76
N ARG A 130 -8.41 19.22 9.80
CA ARG A 130 -9.23 20.42 10.04
C ARG A 130 -9.15 21.42 8.89
N GLY A 131 -7.95 21.65 8.35
CA GLY A 131 -7.73 22.51 7.20
C GLY A 131 -8.48 22.00 5.96
N CYS A 132 -8.40 20.71 5.69
CA CYS A 132 -9.11 20.07 4.57
C CYS A 132 -10.63 20.14 4.72
N ILE A 133 -11.17 19.93 5.93
CA ILE A 133 -12.61 20.09 6.21
C ILE A 133 -13.06 21.54 6.02
N ALA A 134 -12.23 22.52 6.39
CA ALA A 134 -12.58 23.94 6.23
C ALA A 134 -12.51 24.41 4.76
N GLY A 135 -11.75 23.69 3.91
CA GLY A 135 -11.60 23.97 2.49
C GLY A 135 -12.49 23.15 1.56
N SER A 136 -13.16 22.11 2.06
CA SER A 136 -14.07 21.21 1.32
C SER A 136 -15.48 21.77 1.19
#